data_AF-A0A3D2SB77-F1
#
_entry.id   AF-A0A3D2SB77-F1
#
_cell.length_a   1.000
_cell.length_b   1.000
_cell.length_c   1.000
_cell.angle_alpha   90.00
_cell.angle_beta   90.00
_cell.angle_gamma   90.00
#
_symmetry.space_group_name_H-M   'P 1'
#
loop_
_entity.id
_entity.type
_entity.pdbx_description
1 polymer ?
#
loop_
_entity_poly.entity_id
_entity_poly.type
_entity_poly.pdbx_seq_one_letter_code
_entity_poly.pdbx_strand_id
1 'polypeptide(L)'
;MIRILVVCMALIAIKLPAQNTMSPELLWQLGRVGAQTVSPDGNFVIYSVRYYDTEKNTSESNLYRQNLQGGAPEQITDMPGTEYHVMALPNGKMGFLYNGQLWSAEWDGTNATQLTQSATAFSDLQFSPDGKRILMDRSVKTGTTTLEQYPDLQQSNAYIINDLM
;
A
#
# COMPACT_ATOMS: atom_id res chain seq x y z
N MET A 1 -7.49 -69.84 -34.80
CA MET A 1 -8.54 -68.82 -34.53
C MET A 1 -7.87 -67.60 -33.93
N ILE A 2 -7.85 -66.48 -34.64
CA ILE A 2 -7.15 -65.24 -34.23
C ILE A 2 -8.11 -64.44 -33.34
N ARG A 3 -7.69 -64.11 -32.11
CA ARG A 3 -8.43 -63.23 -31.19
C ARG A 3 -7.78 -61.83 -31.23
N ILE A 4 -8.48 -60.86 -31.80
CA ILE A 4 -8.09 -59.44 -31.78
C ILE A 4 -8.69 -58.84 -30.50
N LEU A 5 -7.84 -58.34 -29.61
CA LEU A 5 -8.26 -57.61 -28.41
C LEU A 5 -8.30 -56.11 -28.77
N VAL A 6 -9.50 -55.52 -28.83
CA VAL A 6 -9.68 -54.08 -29.00
C VAL A 6 -9.64 -53.42 -27.63
N VAL A 7 -8.59 -52.66 -27.35
CA VAL A 7 -8.50 -51.81 -26.14
C VAL A 7 -9.08 -50.45 -26.49
N CYS A 8 -10.29 -50.17 -26.01
CA CYS A 8 -10.88 -48.83 -26.08
C CYS A 8 -10.18 -47.91 -25.06
N MET A 9 -9.33 -47.01 -25.55
CA MET A 9 -8.76 -45.94 -24.76
C MET A 9 -9.80 -44.82 -24.60
N ALA A 10 -10.44 -44.75 -23.43
CA ALA A 10 -11.34 -43.64 -23.10
C ALA A 10 -10.50 -42.39 -22.79
N LEU A 11 -10.59 -41.39 -23.68
CA LEU A 11 -10.07 -40.04 -23.43
C LEU A 11 -10.91 -39.37 -22.32
N ILE A 12 -10.39 -39.39 -21.10
CA ILE A 12 -10.92 -38.56 -20.01
C ILE A 12 -10.44 -37.13 -20.26
N ALA A 13 -11.34 -36.25 -20.70
CA ALA A 13 -11.07 -34.83 -20.76
C ALA A 13 -11.01 -34.27 -19.32
N ILE A 14 -9.79 -34.11 -18.80
CA ILE A 14 -9.56 -33.42 -17.52
C ILE A 14 -9.92 -31.95 -17.77
N LYS A 15 -11.08 -31.51 -17.28
CA LYS A 15 -11.37 -30.08 -17.19
C LYS A 15 -10.49 -29.51 -16.08
N LEU A 16 -9.33 -28.98 -16.47
CA LEU A 16 -8.55 -28.14 -15.58
C LEU A 16 -9.43 -26.93 -15.19
N PRO A 17 -9.52 -26.56 -13.90
CA PRO A 17 -10.17 -25.31 -13.53
C PRO A 17 -9.50 -24.19 -14.31
N ALA A 18 -10.30 -23.43 -15.05
CA ALA A 18 -9.84 -22.21 -15.70
C ALA A 18 -9.30 -21.24 -14.63
N GLN A 19 -8.35 -20.40 -15.02
CA GLN A 19 -7.83 -19.33 -14.17
C GLN A 19 -8.99 -18.54 -13.56
N ASN A 20 -8.95 -18.26 -12.25
CA ASN A 20 -9.93 -17.40 -11.60
C ASN A 20 -10.02 -16.08 -12.37
N THR A 21 -11.22 -15.75 -12.85
CA THR A 21 -11.47 -14.50 -13.56
C THR A 21 -11.28 -13.32 -12.62
N MET A 22 -10.56 -12.29 -13.08
CA MET A 22 -10.37 -11.06 -12.31
C MET A 22 -11.68 -10.27 -12.26
N SER A 23 -12.44 -10.44 -11.18
CA SER A 23 -13.67 -9.68 -10.92
C SER A 23 -13.36 -8.33 -10.24
N PRO A 24 -14.27 -7.35 -10.27
CA PRO A 24 -14.12 -6.10 -9.51
C PRO A 24 -13.91 -6.34 -8.01
N GLU A 25 -14.61 -7.30 -7.43
CA GLU A 25 -14.50 -7.66 -6.01
C GLU A 25 -13.10 -8.22 -5.71
N LEU A 26 -12.60 -9.11 -6.58
CA LEU A 26 -11.24 -9.63 -6.44
C LEU A 26 -10.20 -8.52 -6.60
N LEU A 27 -10.39 -7.58 -7.53
CA LEU A 27 -9.51 -6.42 -7.70
C LEU A 27 -9.42 -5.58 -6.43
N TRP A 28 -10.54 -5.39 -5.73
CA TRP A 28 -10.56 -4.66 -4.45
C TRP A 28 -9.84 -5.39 -3.31
N GLN A 29 -9.80 -6.73 -3.34
CA GLN A 29 -9.09 -7.55 -2.36
C GLN A 29 -7.57 -7.55 -2.55
N LEU A 30 -7.06 -7.13 -3.72
CA LEU A 30 -5.62 -7.10 -3.96
C LEU A 30 -4.94 -5.99 -3.14
N GLY A 31 -3.80 -6.33 -2.55
CA GLY A 31 -2.91 -5.38 -1.89
C GLY A 31 -2.25 -4.47 -2.93
N ARG A 32 -2.34 -3.15 -2.74
CA ARG A 32 -1.64 -2.16 -3.56
C ARG A 32 -0.25 -1.97 -2.99
N VAL A 33 0.77 -2.31 -3.77
CA VAL A 33 2.17 -2.13 -3.37
C VAL A 33 2.63 -0.72 -3.72
N GLY A 34 3.12 0.02 -2.73
CA GLY A 34 3.82 1.29 -2.91
C GLY A 34 5.32 1.12 -2.67
N ALA A 35 6.15 1.37 -3.69
CA ALA A 35 7.60 1.32 -3.54
C ALA A 35 8.09 2.42 -2.58
N GLN A 36 8.98 2.10 -1.64
CA GLN A 36 9.44 3.08 -0.66
C GLN A 36 10.96 3.25 -0.70
N THR A 37 11.74 2.26 -0.25
CA THR A 37 13.20 2.45 -0.16
C THR A 37 14.00 1.16 -0.01
N VAL A 38 15.31 1.26 -0.24
CA VAL A 38 16.33 0.23 0.05
C VAL A 38 17.01 0.61 1.36
N SER A 39 17.36 -0.39 2.18
CA SER A 39 18.13 -0.17 3.40
C SER A 39 19.51 0.45 3.14
N PRO A 40 20.09 1.22 4.07
CA PRO A 40 21.39 1.85 3.86
C PRO A 40 22.53 0.87 3.58
N ASP A 41 22.43 -0.36 4.10
CA ASP A 41 23.38 -1.45 3.88
C ASP A 41 23.12 -2.25 2.60
N GLY A 42 22.03 -1.97 1.87
CA GLY A 42 21.68 -2.64 0.62
C GLY A 42 21.18 -4.09 0.77
N ASN A 43 20.78 -4.52 1.98
CA ASN A 43 20.38 -5.89 2.24
C ASN A 43 18.88 -6.16 2.09
N PHE A 44 18.03 -5.13 2.23
CA PHE A 44 16.58 -5.29 2.14
C PHE A 44 15.89 -4.07 1.54
N VAL A 45 14.65 -4.28 1.08
CA VAL A 45 13.73 -3.20 0.70
C VAL A 45 12.60 -3.12 1.70
N ILE A 46 12.09 -1.90 1.90
CA ILE A 46 10.83 -1.66 2.59
C ILE A 46 9.82 -1.14 1.57
N TYR A 47 8.61 -1.67 1.64
CA TYR A 47 7.49 -1.24 0.81
C TYR A 47 6.20 -1.21 1.63
N SER A 48 5.21 -0.44 1.19
CA SER A 48 3.89 -0.44 1.79
C SER A 48 2.95 -1.37 1.03
N VAL A 49 2.03 -2.02 1.74
CA VAL A 49 0.91 -2.77 1.14
C VAL A 49 -0.39 -2.21 1.68
N ARG A 50 -1.21 -1.65 0.78
CA ARG A 50 -2.51 -1.08 1.12
C ARG A 50 -3.66 -2.00 0.72
N TYR A 51 -4.53 -2.30 1.69
CA TYR A 51 -5.81 -2.98 1.50
C TYR A 51 -6.96 -2.01 1.70
N TYR A 52 -8.09 -2.29 1.06
CA TYR A 52 -9.27 -1.43 1.10
C TYR A 52 -10.45 -2.20 1.71
N ASP A 53 -11.19 -1.52 2.57
CA ASP A 53 -12.48 -1.97 3.10
C ASP A 53 -13.57 -1.19 2.36
N THR A 54 -14.20 -1.85 1.39
CA THR A 54 -15.22 -1.24 0.52
C THR A 54 -16.52 -0.97 1.27
N GLU A 55 -16.82 -1.71 2.35
CA GLU A 55 -18.02 -1.49 3.15
C GLU A 55 -17.88 -0.25 4.02
N LYS A 56 -16.69 -0.07 4.62
CA LYS A 56 -16.39 1.10 5.46
C LYS A 56 -15.95 2.34 4.66
N ASN A 57 -15.66 2.18 3.38
CA ASN A 57 -14.98 3.17 2.53
C ASN A 57 -13.66 3.66 3.15
N THR A 58 -12.85 2.72 3.64
CA THR A 58 -11.55 3.02 4.24
C THR A 58 -10.44 2.19 3.61
N SER A 59 -9.19 2.48 3.99
CA SER A 59 -8.04 1.68 3.62
C SER A 59 -7.04 1.63 4.76
N GLU A 60 -6.31 0.52 4.83
CA GLU A 60 -5.20 0.33 5.77
C GLU A 60 -3.94 0.02 4.98
N SER A 61 -2.81 0.57 5.39
CA SER A 61 -1.51 0.39 4.73
C SER A 61 -0.44 0.17 5.77
N ASN A 62 0.22 -0.99 5.68
CA ASN A 62 1.29 -1.40 6.58
C ASN A 62 2.60 -1.58 5.80
N LEU A 63 3.72 -1.48 6.50
CA LEU A 63 5.06 -1.62 5.95
C LEU A 63 5.54 -3.07 6.02
N TYR A 64 6.22 -3.49 4.96
CA TYR A 64 6.79 -4.81 4.80
C TYR A 64 8.27 -4.69 4.43
N ARG A 65 9.07 -5.61 4.96
CA ARG A 65 10.49 -5.76 4.67
C ARG A 65 10.70 -7.01 3.83
N GLN A 66 11.44 -6.88 2.73
CA GLN A 66 11.86 -8.00 1.90
C GLN A 66 13.39 -8.01 1.78
N ASN A 67 14.00 -9.13 2.15
CA ASN A 67 15.43 -9.33 1.93
C ASN A 67 15.71 -9.46 0.42
N LEU A 68 16.75 -8.77 -0.04
CA LEU A 68 17.15 -8.74 -1.46
C LEU A 68 17.80 -10.05 -1.92
N GLN A 69 18.29 -10.88 -1.00
CA GLN A 69 18.74 -12.24 -1.30
C GLN A 69 17.56 -13.23 -1.44
N GLY A 70 16.32 -12.78 -1.23
CA GLY A 70 15.10 -13.58 -1.30
C GLY A 70 14.58 -14.03 0.06
N GLY A 71 13.64 -14.96 0.06
CA GLY A 71 12.87 -15.37 1.24
C GLY A 71 11.49 -14.71 1.31
N ALA A 72 10.74 -15.03 2.36
CA ALA A 72 9.40 -14.47 2.56
C ALA A 72 9.48 -13.01 3.04
N PRO A 73 8.55 -12.14 2.61
CA PRO A 73 8.44 -10.81 3.17
C PRO A 73 7.93 -10.85 4.61
N GLU A 74 8.36 -9.88 5.40
CA GLU A 74 7.99 -9.72 6.80
C GLU A 74 7.17 -8.44 6.96
N GLN A 75 6.00 -8.51 7.57
CA GLN A 75 5.26 -7.32 7.98
C GLN A 75 5.93 -6.74 9.23
N ILE A 76 6.35 -5.47 9.17
CA ILE A 76 7.11 -4.82 10.25
C ILE A 76 6.27 -3.80 11.05
N THR A 77 5.06 -3.49 10.59
CA THR A 77 4.13 -2.56 11.26
C THR A 77 2.69 -3.03 11.09
N ASP A 78 1.81 -2.63 12.01
CA ASP A 78 0.40 -3.02 12.06
C ASP A 78 -0.51 -1.92 12.65
N MET A 79 -0.10 -0.65 12.53
CA MET A 79 -0.86 0.46 13.12
C MET A 79 -2.12 0.76 12.29
N PRO A 80 -3.30 0.93 12.94
CA PRO A 80 -4.54 1.26 12.24
C PRO A 80 -4.45 2.58 11.45
N GLY A 81 -4.50 2.50 10.12
CA GLY A 81 -4.49 3.67 9.24
C GLY A 81 -3.53 3.48 8.08
N THR A 82 -2.90 4.58 7.65
CA THR A 82 -2.08 4.56 6.43
C THR A 82 -0.63 4.92 6.70
N GLU A 83 0.25 3.95 6.48
CA GLU A 83 1.70 4.12 6.54
C GLU A 83 2.28 4.09 5.12
N TYR A 84 3.12 5.06 4.81
CA TYR A 84 3.70 5.26 3.49
C TYR A 84 4.93 6.17 3.57
N HIS A 85 5.57 6.41 2.43
CA HIS A 85 6.72 7.28 2.26
C HIS A 85 7.89 7.00 3.21
N VAL A 86 8.52 5.83 3.05
CA VAL A 86 9.64 5.40 3.91
C VAL A 86 10.97 6.00 3.43
N MET A 87 11.78 6.48 4.37
CA MET A 87 13.06 7.14 4.12
C MET A 87 14.09 6.82 5.21
N ALA A 88 15.38 6.97 4.89
CA ALA A 88 16.42 6.99 5.91
C ALA A 88 16.48 8.38 6.58
N LEU A 89 16.48 8.42 7.91
CA LEU A 89 16.65 9.64 8.68
C LEU A 89 18.14 9.91 8.96
N PRO A 90 18.55 11.18 9.18
CA PRO A 90 19.94 11.53 9.48
C PRO A 90 20.53 10.85 10.73
N ASN A 91 19.68 10.38 11.65
CA ASN A 91 20.08 9.65 12.86
C ASN A 91 20.29 8.14 12.63
N GLY A 92 20.20 7.67 11.37
CA GLY A 92 20.35 6.25 11.00
C GLY A 92 19.09 5.40 11.15
N LYS A 93 18.01 5.97 11.67
CA LYS A 93 16.70 5.29 11.81
C LYS A 93 15.90 5.35 10.52
N MET A 94 14.83 4.56 10.48
CA MET A 94 13.81 4.66 9.45
C MET A 94 12.83 5.80 9.80
N GLY A 95 12.48 6.59 8.81
CA GLY A 95 11.37 7.55 8.85
C GLY A 95 10.24 7.10 7.93
N PHE A 96 9.00 7.38 8.31
CA PHE A 96 7.82 7.11 7.48
C PHE A 96 6.69 8.08 7.79
N LEU A 97 5.78 8.27 6.85
CA LEU A 97 4.53 8.99 7.09
C LEU A 97 3.45 8.03 7.58
N TYR A 98 2.85 8.34 8.72
CA TYR A 98 1.67 7.68 9.25
C TYR A 98 0.54 8.70 9.40
N ASN A 99 -0.53 8.50 8.64
CA ASN A 99 -1.65 9.45 8.52
C ASN A 99 -1.17 10.90 8.28
N GLY A 100 -0.14 11.05 7.45
CA GLY A 100 0.44 12.33 7.06
C GLY A 100 1.29 13.01 8.12
N GLN A 101 1.67 12.32 9.19
CA GLN A 101 2.66 12.81 10.16
C GLN A 101 3.95 12.02 10.01
N LEU A 102 5.10 12.65 10.24
CA LEU A 102 6.40 11.98 10.24
C LEU A 102 6.60 11.21 11.54
N TRP A 103 6.98 9.94 11.40
CA TRP A 103 7.35 9.03 12.47
C TRP A 103 8.77 8.49 12.24
N SER A 104 9.42 8.11 13.32
CA SER A 104 10.73 7.44 13.34
C SER A 104 10.61 6.09 14.03
N ALA A 105 11.24 5.06 13.47
CA ALA A 105 11.31 3.71 14.01
C ALA A 105 12.67 3.06 13.70
N GLU A 106 12.97 1.94 14.34
CA GLU A 106 14.05 1.07 13.88
C GLU A 106 13.67 0.42 12.52
N TRP A 107 14.65 -0.13 11.81
CA TRP A 107 14.44 -0.73 10.48
C TRP A 107 13.64 -2.04 10.50
N ASP A 108 13.30 -2.55 11.68
CA ASP A 108 12.36 -3.65 11.90
C ASP A 108 10.95 -3.17 12.31
N GLY A 109 10.70 -1.85 12.26
CA GLY A 109 9.43 -1.22 12.63
C GLY A 109 9.24 -0.99 14.14
N THR A 110 10.15 -1.46 14.98
CA THR A 110 10.04 -1.29 16.43
C THR A 110 10.37 0.14 16.88
N ASN A 111 9.97 0.48 18.10
CA ASN A 111 10.23 1.78 18.74
C ASN A 111 9.73 2.98 17.90
N ALA A 112 8.56 2.82 17.28
CA ALA A 112 7.92 3.87 16.51
C ALA A 112 7.58 5.08 17.41
N THR A 113 7.98 6.27 16.97
CA THR A 113 7.77 7.54 17.70
C THR A 113 7.37 8.63 16.72
N GLN A 114 6.35 9.39 17.09
CA GLN A 114 5.88 10.51 16.28
C GLN A 114 6.85 11.70 16.40
N LEU A 115 7.30 12.23 15.27
CA LEU A 115 8.21 13.38 15.21
C LEU A 115 7.48 14.71 14.94
N THR A 116 6.33 14.66 14.27
CA THR A 116 5.56 15.88 13.93
C THR A 116 4.12 15.78 14.39
N GLN A 117 3.56 16.92 14.80
CA GLN A 117 2.14 17.08 15.10
C GLN A 117 1.61 18.33 14.40
N SER A 118 1.25 18.19 13.14
CA SER A 118 0.69 19.26 12.30
C SER A 118 -0.83 19.17 12.24
N ALA A 119 -1.50 20.31 12.13
CA ALA A 119 -2.95 20.36 11.90
C ALA A 119 -3.36 19.81 10.52
N THR A 120 -2.42 19.76 9.58
CA THR A 120 -2.62 19.22 8.22
C THR A 120 -1.68 18.07 7.95
N ALA A 121 -2.16 17.05 7.24
CA ALA A 121 -1.37 15.92 6.75
C ALA A 121 -0.37 16.34 5.66
N PHE A 122 0.86 15.83 5.76
CA PHE A 122 1.86 15.89 4.70
C PHE A 122 1.59 14.80 3.66
N SER A 123 1.76 15.11 2.37
CA SER A 123 1.60 14.11 1.30
C SER A 123 2.94 13.43 0.96
N ASP A 124 4.03 14.17 1.06
CA ASP A 124 5.41 13.76 0.79
C ASP A 124 6.34 14.58 1.71
N LEU A 125 7.52 14.02 2.01
CA LEU A 125 8.56 14.63 2.81
C LEU A 125 9.94 14.16 2.37
N GLN A 126 10.89 15.07 2.19
CA GLN A 126 12.29 14.72 1.91
C GLN A 126 13.27 15.55 2.72
N PHE A 127 14.36 14.92 3.16
CA PHE A 127 15.48 15.60 3.79
C PHE A 127 16.49 16.09 2.76
N SER A 128 17.11 17.25 3.00
CA SER A 128 18.29 17.65 2.25
C SER A 128 19.44 16.66 2.46
N PRO A 129 20.40 16.52 1.52
CA PRO A 129 21.51 15.58 1.65
C PRO A 129 22.35 15.74 2.92
N ASP A 130 22.44 16.95 3.46
CA ASP A 130 23.13 17.27 4.71
C ASP A 130 22.25 17.09 5.97
N GLY A 131 20.99 16.68 5.80
CA GLY A 131 20.00 16.48 6.86
C GLY A 131 19.49 17.75 7.54
N LYS A 132 19.90 18.95 7.07
CA LYS A 132 19.61 20.21 7.76
C LYS A 132 18.28 20.86 7.39
N ARG A 133 17.65 20.42 6.30
CA ARG A 133 16.41 20.97 5.77
C ARG A 133 15.44 19.87 5.39
N ILE A 134 14.16 20.20 5.39
CA ILE A 134 13.07 19.32 4.99
C ILE A 134 12.27 20.04 3.90
N LEU A 135 12.04 19.36 2.78
CA LEU A 135 11.00 19.69 1.81
C LEU A 135 9.75 18.91 2.18
N MET A 136 8.60 19.56 2.18
CA MET A 136 7.31 18.94 2.46
C MET A 136 6.25 19.55 1.55
N ASP A 137 5.25 18.76 1.20
CA ASP A 137 4.04 19.25 0.56
C ASP A 137 2.80 18.94 1.42
N ARG A 138 1.72 19.65 1.12
CA ARG A 138 0.43 19.46 1.78
C ARG A 138 -0.67 19.87 0.84
N SER A 139 -1.79 19.15 0.91
CA SER A 139 -2.99 19.57 0.22
C SER A 139 -3.56 20.83 0.86
N VAL A 140 -3.93 21.79 0.03
CA VAL A 140 -4.68 22.98 0.42
C VAL A 140 -6.05 22.92 -0.22
N LYS A 141 -7.08 23.39 0.49
CA LYS A 141 -8.43 23.44 -0.05
C LYS A 141 -8.49 24.44 -1.21
N THR A 142 -8.91 23.99 -2.39
CA THR A 142 -9.01 24.82 -3.60
C THR A 142 -10.45 25.07 -4.07
N GLY A 143 -11.43 24.35 -3.52
CA GLY A 143 -12.85 24.46 -3.89
C GLY A 143 -13.78 23.81 -2.87
N THR A 144 -15.07 23.78 -3.18
CA THR A 144 -16.10 23.11 -2.38
C THR A 144 -15.87 21.60 -2.40
N THR A 145 -15.86 20.97 -1.23
CA THR A 145 -15.73 19.51 -1.15
C THR A 145 -17.06 18.82 -1.38
N THR A 146 -17.03 17.53 -1.72
CA THR A 146 -18.25 16.72 -1.90
C THR A 146 -19.12 16.70 -0.65
N LEU A 147 -18.50 16.65 0.53
CA LEU A 147 -19.21 16.69 1.81
C LEU A 147 -19.85 18.06 2.08
N GLU A 148 -19.24 19.16 1.63
CA GLU A 148 -19.84 20.49 1.78
C GLU A 148 -21.06 20.67 0.88
N GLN A 149 -21.05 20.06 -0.31
CA GLN A 149 -22.18 20.11 -1.23
C GLN A 149 -23.29 19.09 -0.89
N TYR A 150 -22.92 17.94 -0.34
CA TYR A 150 -23.83 16.85 0.04
C TYR A 150 -23.56 16.40 1.49
N PRO A 151 -24.02 17.17 2.50
CA PRO A 151 -23.72 16.89 3.92
C PRO A 151 -24.30 15.57 4.44
N ASP A 152 -25.29 15.01 3.75
CA ASP A 152 -25.90 13.71 4.03
C ASP A 152 -25.01 12.53 3.59
N LEU A 153 -24.08 12.75 2.67
CA LEU A 153 -23.17 11.73 2.15
C LEU A 153 -21.81 11.73 2.89
N GLN A 154 -21.84 11.41 4.18
CA GLN A 154 -20.67 11.57 5.08
C GLN A 154 -19.42 10.78 4.68
N GLN A 155 -19.57 9.67 3.96
CA GLN A 155 -18.47 8.84 3.50
C GLN A 155 -17.99 9.19 2.09
N SER A 156 -18.59 10.16 1.40
CA SER A 156 -18.29 10.42 -0.01
C SER A 156 -16.94 11.13 -0.20
N ASN A 157 -16.10 10.55 -1.05
CA ASN A 157 -14.82 11.08 -1.52
C ASN A 157 -14.76 11.18 -3.05
N ALA A 158 -15.92 11.18 -3.73
CA ALA A 158 -16.01 11.24 -5.19
C ALA A 158 -15.67 12.63 -5.73
N TYR A 159 -15.15 12.68 -6.97
CA TYR A 159 -15.02 13.93 -7.72
C TYR A 159 -16.38 14.38 -8.25
N ILE A 160 -16.68 15.67 -8.12
CA ILE A 160 -17.86 16.30 -8.74
C ILE A 160 -17.41 16.86 -10.09
N ILE A 161 -17.91 16.26 -11.17
CA ILE A 161 -17.63 16.67 -12.55
C ILE A 161 -18.97 17.07 -13.17
N ASN A 162 -19.20 18.38 -13.32
CA ASN A 162 -20.48 18.94 -13.80
C ASN A 162 -20.41 19.45 -15.25
N ASP A 163 -19.22 19.44 -15.84
CA ASP A 163 -18.96 19.73 -17.23
C ASP A 163 -18.11 18.61 -17.85
N LEU A 164 -18.23 18.44 -19.16
CA LEU A 164 -17.22 17.74 -19.94
C LEU A 164 -16.14 18.77 -20.23
N MET A 165 -14.95 18.57 -19.66
CA MET A 165 -13.75 19.31 -20.07
C MET A 165 -13.59 19.33 -21.58
#